data_AF-A0A5B9D5E6-F1
#
_entry.id   AF-A0A5B9D5E6-F1
#
_cell.length_a   1.000
_cell.length_b   1.000
_cell.length_c   1.000
_cell.angle_alpha   90.00
_cell.angle_beta   90.00
_cell.angle_gamma   90.00
#
_symmetry.space_group_name_H-M   'P 1'
#
loop_
_entity.id
_entity.type
_entity.pdbx_description
1 polymer ?
#
loop_
_entity_poly.entity_id
_entity_poly.type
_entity_poly.pdbx_seq_one_letter_code
_entity_poly.pdbx_strand_id
1 'polypeptide(L)' 'MEKILGVIEDLLDKFGNGTPEEKFDANEELKINLKSFKDNLAILVGEGNERAKVILDKLEKTNIS' A
#
# COMPACT_ATOMS: atom_id res chain seq x y z
N MET A 1 -10.07 -6.18 8.64
CA MET A 1 -8.69 -5.65 8.62
C MET A 1 -7.76 -6.41 7.68
N GLU A 2 -7.72 -7.76 7.66
CA GLU A 2 -6.87 -8.52 6.70
C GLU A 2 -7.10 -8.17 5.22
N LYS A 3 -8.34 -7.86 4.84
CA LYS A 3 -8.68 -7.44 3.47
C LYS A 3 -7.97 -6.15 3.04
N ILE A 4 -7.76 -5.19 3.96
CA ILE A 4 -7.08 -3.92 3.64
C ILE A 4 -5.60 -4.15 3.36
N LEU A 5 -4.94 -4.98 4.19
CA LEU A 5 -3.52 -5.30 3.98
C LEU A 5 -3.30 -5.99 2.62
N GLY A 6 -4.18 -6.93 2.26
CA GLY A 6 -4.13 -7.61 0.96
C GLY A 6 -4.34 -6.66 -0.21
N VAL A 7 -5.28 -5.71 -0.11
CA VAL A 7 -5.51 -4.71 -1.16
C VAL A 7 -4.28 -3.81 -1.35
N ILE A 8 -3.67 -3.32 -0.27
CA ILE A 8 -2.49 -2.47 -0.36
C ILE A 8 -1.31 -3.24 -0.95
N GLU A 9 -1.11 -4.51 -0.56
CA GLU A 9 -0.06 -5.34 -1.14
C GLU A 9 -0.27 -5.62 -2.63
N ASP A 10 -1.50 -5.92 -3.06
CA ASP A 10 -1.83 -6.15 -4.46
C ASP A 10 -1.57 -4.89 -5.32
N LEU A 11 -1.95 -3.72 -4.80
CA LEU A 11 -1.67 -2.44 -5.45
C LEU A 11 -0.15 -2.17 -5.55
N LEU A 12 0.60 -2.41 -4.48
CA LEU A 12 2.06 -2.24 -4.49
C LEU A 12 2.74 -3.24 -5.44
N ASP A 13 2.25 -4.47 -5.51
CA ASP A 13 2.78 -5.49 -6.43
C ASP A 13 2.48 -5.13 -7.89
N LYS A 14 1.24 -4.72 -8.20
CA LYS A 14 0.89 -4.20 -9.53
C LYS A 14 1.72 -2.98 -9.92
N PHE A 15 1.94 -2.05 -8.99
CA PHE A 15 2.78 -0.88 -9.24
C PHE A 15 4.24 -1.25 -9.54
N GLY A 16 4.80 -2.26 -8.86
CA GLY A 16 6.17 -2.72 -9.10
C GLY A 16 6.32 -3.59 -10.35
N ASN A 17 5.41 -4.55 -10.51
CA ASN A 17 5.58 -5.74 -11.37
C ASN A 17 4.51 -5.89 -12.46
N GLY A 18 3.43 -5.09 -12.43
CA GLY A 18 2.35 -5.15 -13.40
C GLY A 18 2.70 -4.63 -14.79
N THR A 19 1.76 -4.75 -15.70
CA THR A 19 1.79 -4.12 -17.02
C THR A 19 1.75 -2.59 -16.91
N PRO A 20 2.10 -1.83 -17.97
CA PRO A 20 2.06 -0.37 -17.92
C PRO A 20 0.70 0.21 -17.50
N GLU A 21 -0.40 -0.43 -17.92
CA GLU A 21 -1.76 -0.05 -17.55
C GLU A 21 -2.03 -0.32 -16.07
N GLU A 22 -1.73 -1.54 -15.59
CA GLU A 22 -1.88 -1.88 -14.17
C GLU A 22 -1.03 -1.00 -13.25
N LYS A 23 0.16 -0.61 -13.69
CA LYS A 23 1.02 0.33 -12.96
C LYS A 23 0.39 1.71 -12.84
N PHE A 24 -0.22 2.19 -13.92
CA PHE A 24 -0.91 3.47 -13.92
C PHE A 24 -2.12 3.44 -12.98
N ASP A 25 -2.98 2.44 -13.11
CA ASP A 25 -4.17 2.29 -12.27
C ASP A 25 -3.80 2.12 -10.79
N ALA A 26 -2.81 1.27 -10.49
CA ALA A 26 -2.34 1.08 -9.13
C ALA A 26 -1.75 2.36 -8.54
N ASN A 27 -1.02 3.15 -9.32
CA ASN A 27 -0.50 4.43 -8.88
C ASN A 27 -1.62 5.42 -8.52
N GLU A 28 -2.64 5.54 -9.36
CA GLU A 28 -3.77 6.44 -9.12
C GLU A 28 -4.56 6.01 -7.87
N GLU A 29 -4.86 4.72 -7.73
CA GLU A 29 -5.54 4.17 -6.54
C GLU A 29 -4.73 4.40 -5.26
N LEU A 30 -3.42 4.13 -5.31
CA LEU A 30 -2.52 4.37 -4.17
C LEU A 30 -2.43 5.86 -3.83
N LYS A 31 -2.46 6.77 -4.81
CA LYS A 31 -2.47 8.22 -4.58
C LYS A 31 -3.76 8.68 -3.90
N ILE A 32 -4.91 8.29 -4.44
CA ILE A 32 -6.23 8.68 -3.92
C ILE A 32 -6.37 8.26 -2.47
N ASN A 33 -5.91 7.05 -2.14
CA ASN A 33 -6.09 6.44 -0.83
C ASN A 33 -4.85 6.54 0.07
N LEU A 34 -3.78 7.22 -0.36
CA LEU A 34 -2.46 7.19 0.28
C LEU A 34 -2.53 7.50 1.78
N LYS A 35 -3.23 8.58 2.12
CA LYS A 35 -3.40 9.02 3.51
C LYS A 35 -4.14 7.97 4.34
N SER A 36 -5.26 7.46 3.82
CA SER A 36 -6.07 6.45 4.49
C SER A 36 -5.29 5.14 4.69
N PHE A 37 -4.53 4.71 3.69
CA PHE A 37 -3.67 3.52 3.81
C PHE A 37 -2.59 3.72 4.86
N LYS A 38 -1.89 4.86 4.88
CA LYS A 38 -0.89 5.16 5.91
C LYS A 38 -1.49 5.18 7.31
N ASP A 39 -2.62 5.85 7.50
CA ASP A 39 -3.29 5.94 8.80
C ASP A 39 -3.72 4.56 9.30
N ASN A 40 -4.35 3.75 8.44
CA ASN A 40 -4.76 2.38 8.78
C ASN A 40 -3.55 1.48 9.09
N LEU A 41 -2.48 1.56 8.31
CA LEU A 41 -1.27 0.78 8.54
C LEU A 41 -0.59 1.21 9.84
N ALA A 42 -0.51 2.50 10.14
CA ALA A 42 0.09 3.01 11.38
C ALA A 42 -0.66 2.51 12.63
N ILE A 43 -1.99 2.46 12.60
CA ILE A 43 -2.80 1.89 13.67
C ILE A 43 -2.44 0.42 13.89
N LEU A 44 -2.44 -0.38 12.82
CA LEU A 44 -2.11 -1.81 12.88
C LEU A 44 -0.68 -2.06 13.35
N VAL A 45 0.28 -1.21 12.96
CA VAL A 45 1.66 -1.26 13.46
C VAL A 45 1.70 -0.98 14.97
N GLY A 46 0.93 0.00 15.44
CA GLY A 46 0.79 0.29 16.88
C GLY A 46 0.20 -0.87 17.68
N GLU A 47 -0.65 -1.68 17.05
CA GLU A 47 -1.21 -2.91 17.61
C GLU A 47 -0.24 -4.12 17.56
N GLY A 48 0.96 -3.94 17.00
CA GLY A 48 1.98 -4.99 16.89
C GLY A 48 1.88 -5.86 15.64
N ASN A 49 1.14 -5.42 14.61
CA ASN A 49 1.04 -6.16 13.34
C ASN A 49 2.31 -5.98 12.49
N GLU A 50 3.17 -7.00 12.48
CA GLU A 50 4.43 -6.97 11.72
C GLU A 50 4.22 -6.86 10.21
N ARG A 51 3.16 -7.49 9.68
CA ARG A 51 2.85 -7.41 8.24
C ARG A 51 2.48 -5.98 7.84
N ALA A 52 1.68 -5.28 8.63
CA ALA A 52 1.35 -3.88 8.39
C ALA A 52 2.60 -3.00 8.37
N LYS A 53 3.58 -3.29 9.24
CA LYS A 53 4.87 -2.57 9.27
C LYS A 53 5.65 -2.73 7.97
N VAL A 54 5.73 -3.96 7.45
CA VAL A 54 6.41 -4.24 6.18
C VAL A 54 5.73 -3.54 5.02
N ILE A 55 4.40 -3.53 4.99
CA ILE A 55 3.61 -2.87 3.94
C ILE A 55 3.79 -1.35 4.00
N LEU A 56 3.78 -0.77 5.20
CA LEU A 56 3.99 0.66 5.40
C LEU A 56 5.37 1.09 4.89
N ASP A 57 6.42 0.35 5.25
CA ASP A 57 7.79 0.63 4.79
C ASP A 57 7.90 0.53 3.26
N LYS A 58 7.26 -0.47 2.64
CA LYS A 58 7.18 -0.55 1.17
C LYS A 58 6.48 0.67 0.59
N LEU A 59 5.30 1.04 1.11
CA LEU A 59 4.50 2.16 0.65
C LEU A 59 5.25 3.50 0.75
N GLU A 60 6.06 3.70 1.79
CA GLU A 60 6.89 4.89 1.97
C GLU A 60 8.09 4.95 1.03
N LYS A 61 8.66 3.79 0.68
CA LYS A 61 9.75 3.68 -0.31
C LYS A 61 9.26 3.80 -1.74
N THR A 62 7.98 3.53 -1.98
CA THR A 62 7.36 3.79 -3.28
C THR A 62 7.25 5.31 -3.45
N ASN A 63 7.97 5.87 -4.44
CA ASN A 63 7.93 7.29 -4.80
C ASN A 63 6.61 7.64 -5.49
N ILE A 64 5.49 7.46 -4.79
CA ILE A 64 4.17 7.87 -5.24
C ILE A 64 4.15 9.40 -5.20
N SER A 65 4.46 10.00 -6.35
CA SER A 65 4.56 11.46 -6.59
C SER A 65 3.46 11.89 -7.54
#